data_AF-A0A7S2Y6A2-F1
#
_entry.id   AF-A0A7S2Y6A2-F1
#
_cell.length_a   1.000
_cell.length_b   1.000
_cell.length_c   1.000
_cell.angle_alpha   90.00
_cell.angle_beta   90.00
_cell.angle_gamma   90.00
#
_symmetry.space_group_name_H-M   'P 1'
#
loop_
_entity.id
_entity.type
_entity.pdbx_description
1 polymer ?
#
loop_
_entity_poly.entity_id
_entity_poly.type
_entity_poly.pdbx_seq_one_letter_code
_entity_poly.pdbx_strand_id
1 'polypeptide(L)'
;DLGVQDSQCGFKLLTIPAAQVLYRHLYLPGWSHDVEVLYRARQLGMTVLERETEWEDKQGSKLVASPGGVIAVCAKMFAEVVKLRWGYEGGGDWKIPSLPSAGLGGDANS
;
A
#
# COMPACT_ATOMS: atom_id res chain seq x y z
N ASP A 1 -0.10 15.39 4.44
CA ASP A 1 1.03 14.53 4.06
C ASP A 1 1.01 13.22 4.81
N LEU A 2 1.27 12.10 4.12
CA LEU A 2 1.47 10.78 4.74
C LEU A 2 2.87 10.61 5.34
N GLY A 3 3.80 11.54 5.10
CA GLY A 3 5.19 11.44 5.57
C GLY A 3 6.01 10.32 4.92
N VAL A 4 5.51 9.72 3.84
CA VAL A 4 6.17 8.66 3.07
C VAL A 4 6.63 9.23 1.74
N GLN A 5 7.94 9.17 1.47
CA GLN A 5 8.58 9.61 0.24
C GLN A 5 8.36 8.59 -0.89
N ASP A 6 8.34 7.29 -0.59
CA ASP A 6 8.02 6.24 -1.57
C ASP A 6 6.83 5.37 -1.13
N SER A 7 5.65 5.67 -1.69
CA SER A 7 4.43 4.86 -1.48
C SER A 7 4.44 3.50 -2.21
N GLN A 8 5.35 3.32 -3.17
CA GLN A 8 5.41 2.19 -4.10
C GLN A 8 6.72 1.39 -3.99
N CYS A 9 7.41 1.51 -2.85
CA CYS A 9 8.52 0.62 -2.53
C CYS A 9 8.02 -0.82 -2.35
N GLY A 10 8.67 -1.77 -3.02
CA GLY A 10 8.32 -3.19 -2.97
C GLY A 10 8.67 -3.89 -1.65
N PHE A 11 9.33 -3.20 -0.71
CA PHE A 11 9.69 -3.74 0.60
C PHE A 11 8.92 -3.05 1.72
N LYS A 12 8.09 -3.81 2.45
CA LYS A 12 7.31 -3.33 3.59
C LYS A 12 7.44 -4.30 4.77
N LEU A 13 7.89 -3.80 5.91
CA LEU A 13 7.91 -4.55 7.16
C LEU A 13 6.62 -4.29 7.93
N LEU A 14 5.91 -5.35 8.29
CA LEU A 14 4.61 -5.29 8.97
C LEU A 14 4.62 -6.25 10.14
N THR A 15 4.04 -5.86 11.27
CA THR A 15 3.72 -6.84 12.31
C THR A 15 2.65 -7.79 11.78
N ILE A 16 2.69 -9.05 12.24
CA ILE A 16 1.69 -10.06 11.86
C ILE A 16 0.24 -9.57 12.02
N PRO A 17 -0.18 -8.95 13.15
CA PRO A 17 -1.55 -8.46 13.29
C PRO A 17 -1.87 -7.31 12.33
N ALA A 18 -0.92 -6.41 12.04
CA ALA A 18 -1.14 -5.35 11.05
C ALA A 18 -1.31 -5.93 9.64
N ALA A 19 -0.47 -6.90 9.25
CA ALA A 19 -0.56 -7.57 7.96
C ALA A 19 -1.91 -8.28 7.78
N GLN A 20 -2.39 -8.99 8.80
CA GLN A 20 -3.68 -9.68 8.78
C GLN A 20 -4.87 -8.74 8.57
N VAL A 21 -4.81 -7.52 9.09
CA VAL A 21 -5.90 -6.54 8.92
C VAL A 21 -5.79 -5.84 7.56
N LEU A 22 -4.59 -5.37 7.21
CA LEU A 22 -4.38 -4.55 6.02
C LEU A 22 -4.60 -5.35 4.73
N TYR A 23 -4.11 -6.59 4.67
CA TYR A 23 -4.19 -7.43 3.47
C TYR A 23 -5.50 -8.24 3.36
N ARG A 24 -6.38 -8.17 4.36
CA ARG A 24 -7.64 -8.90 4.33
C ARG A 24 -8.62 -8.27 3.33
N HIS A 25 -9.03 -9.06 2.33
CA HIS A 25 -9.95 -8.63 1.27
C HIS A 25 -9.50 -7.35 0.54
N LEU A 26 -8.25 -7.32 0.06
CA LEU A 26 -7.79 -6.23 -0.81
C LEU A 26 -8.63 -6.20 -2.10
N TYR A 27 -9.03 -5.00 -2.50
CA TYR A 27 -9.77 -4.75 -3.73
C TYR A 27 -8.84 -4.55 -4.94
N LEU A 28 -7.57 -4.20 -4.69
CA LEU A 28 -6.49 -4.03 -5.66
C LEU A 28 -5.38 -5.06 -5.41
N PRO A 29 -5.57 -6.35 -5.73
CA PRO A 29 -4.55 -7.40 -5.52
C PRO A 29 -3.34 -7.31 -6.48
N GLY A 30 -3.25 -6.25 -7.29
CA GLY A 30 -2.24 -6.08 -8.33
C GLY A 30 -1.06 -5.21 -7.90
N TRP A 31 -0.52 -4.47 -8.86
CA TRP A 31 0.64 -3.61 -8.62
C TRP A 31 0.36 -2.49 -7.60
N SER A 32 -0.89 -2.00 -7.52
CA SER A 32 -1.25 -0.95 -6.56
C SER A 32 -1.73 -1.47 -5.20
N HIS A 33 -1.52 -2.75 -4.87
CA HIS A 33 -1.89 -3.28 -3.54
C HIS A 33 -1.23 -2.46 -2.42
N ASP A 34 -0.02 -1.97 -2.69
CA ASP A 34 0.76 -1.10 -1.84
C ASP A 34 0.04 0.20 -1.44
N VAL A 35 -0.69 0.79 -2.39
CA VAL A 35 -1.44 2.04 -2.18
C VAL A 35 -2.68 1.78 -1.33
N GLU A 36 -3.38 0.67 -1.57
CA GLU A 36 -4.55 0.29 -0.77
C GLU A 36 -4.18 -0.01 0.68
N VAL A 37 -3.06 -0.70 0.89
CA VAL A 37 -2.52 -0.99 2.23
C VAL A 37 -2.18 0.30 2.97
N LEU A 38 -1.50 1.26 2.31
CA LEU A 38 -1.18 2.56 2.91
C LEU A 38 -2.43 3.39 3.23
N TYR A 39 -3.42 3.37 2.33
CA TYR A 39 -4.70 4.05 2.56
C TYR A 39 -5.42 3.46 3.78
N ARG A 40 -5.52 2.13 3.88
CA ARG A 40 -6.13 1.45 5.03
C ARG A 40 -5.37 1.71 6.33
N ALA A 41 -4.04 1.67 6.31
CA ALA A 41 -3.21 1.96 7.49
C ALA A 41 -3.48 3.37 8.03
N ARG A 42 -3.57 4.36 7.13
CA ARG A 42 -3.92 5.74 7.50
C ARG A 42 -5.32 5.84 8.09
N GLN A 43 -6.32 5.19 7.49
CA GLN A 43 -7.70 5.23 7.98
C GLN A 43 -7.89 4.50 9.31
N LEU A 44 -7.06 3.50 9.59
CA LEU A 44 -7.03 2.77 10.86
C LEU A 44 -6.15 3.44 11.92
N GLY A 45 -5.54 4.60 11.62
CA GLY A 45 -4.68 5.34 12.54
C GLY A 45 -3.37 4.62 12.90
N MET A 46 -2.91 3.70 12.04
CA MET A 46 -1.65 2.99 12.27
C MET A 46 -0.45 3.90 12.02
N THR A 47 0.59 3.77 12.84
CA THR A 47 1.86 4.46 12.63
C THR A 47 2.61 3.83 11.46
N VAL A 48 2.90 4.63 10.43
CA VAL A 48 3.75 4.23 9.29
C VAL A 48 5.08 4.96 9.42
N LEU A 49 6.18 4.21 9.45
CA LEU A 49 7.54 4.74 9.49
C LEU A 49 8.28 4.31 8.24
N GLU A 50 8.89 5.27 7.55
CA GLU A 50 9.80 5.00 6.45
C GLU A 50 11.23 4.96 6.99
N ARG A 51 11.96 3.88 6.68
CA ARG A 51 13.39 3.75 6.96
C ARG A 51 14.09 3.45 5.65
N GLU A 52 15.09 4.27 5.33
CA GLU A 52 15.98 4.02 4.21
C GLU A 52 16.67 2.67 4.44
N THR A 53 16.50 1.76 3.48
CA THR A 53 17.25 0.52 3.39
C THR A 53 18.27 0.65 2.28
N GLU A 54 19.52 0.25 2.53
CA GLU A 54 20.53 0.19 1.46
C GLU A 54 20.06 -0.82 0.41
N TRP A 55 19.68 -0.33 -0.76
CA TRP A 55 19.27 -1.14 -1.89
C TRP A 55 20.46 -1.31 -2.84
N GLU A 56 20.94 -2.54 -2.97
CA GLU A 56 21.93 -2.89 -3.99
C GLU A 56 21.18 -3.27 -5.27
N ASP A 57 21.29 -2.45 -6.31
CA ASP A 57 20.69 -2.74 -7.61
C ASP A 57 21.38 -3.96 -8.26
N LYS A 58 20.73 -5.12 -8.18
CA LYS A 58 21.13 -6.29 -8.95
C LYS A 58 20.68 -6.12 -10.39
N GLN A 59 21.64 -5.80 -11.28
CA GLN A 59 21.41 -5.69 -12.71
C GLN A 59 20.64 -6.89 -13.28
N GLY A 60 19.41 -6.65 -13.75
CA GLY A 60 18.59 -7.69 -14.39
C GLY A 60 17.12 -7.36 -14.58
N SER A 61 16.55 -6.40 -13.83
CA SER A 61 15.12 -6.06 -13.97
C SER A 61 14.90 -4.94 -14.98
N LYS A 62 14.67 -5.30 -16.25
CA LYS A 62 14.15 -4.34 -17.23
C LYS A 62 12.64 -4.31 -17.11
N LEU A 63 12.11 -3.29 -16.41
CA LEU A 63 10.74 -2.85 -16.58
C LEU A 63 10.49 -2.75 -18.10
N VAL A 64 9.47 -3.45 -18.61
CA VAL A 64 9.19 -3.71 -20.03
C VAL A 64 9.71 -2.59 -20.95
N ALA A 65 10.79 -2.86 -21.67
CA ALA A 65 11.61 -1.88 -22.40
C ALA A 65 10.98 -1.37 -23.71
N SER A 66 9.65 -1.30 -23.80
CA SER A 66 8.95 -0.72 -24.95
C SER A 66 8.18 0.55 -24.53
N PRO A 67 8.24 1.64 -25.32
CA PRO A 67 7.53 2.89 -24.99
C PRO A 67 6.02 2.68 -24.76
N GLY A 68 5.40 1.77 -25.50
CA GLY A 68 3.99 1.40 -25.31
C GLY A 68 3.72 0.66 -23.99
N GLY A 69 4.66 -0.17 -23.53
CA GLY A 69 4.56 -0.86 -22.24
C GLY A 69 4.58 0.11 -21.06
N VAL A 70 5.45 1.11 -21.10
CA VAL A 70 5.53 2.15 -20.05
C VAL A 70 4.23 2.95 -19.97
N ILE A 71 3.69 3.41 -21.11
CA ILE A 71 2.42 4.17 -21.14
C ILE A 71 1.26 3.33 -20.59
N ALA A 72 1.17 2.06 -20.96
CA ALA A 72 0.13 1.16 -20.46
C ALA A 72 0.23 0.94 -18.94
N VAL A 73 1.46 0.81 -18.40
CA VAL A 73 1.70 0.72 -16.96
C VAL A 73 1.25 2.00 -16.25
N CYS A 74 1.65 3.18 -16.74
CA CYS A 74 1.23 4.45 -16.16
C CYS A 74 -0.30 4.63 -16.16
N ALA A 75 -0.96 4.32 -17.28
CA ALA A 75 -2.42 4.40 -17.39
C ALA A 75 -3.13 3.43 -16.44
N LYS A 76 -2.59 2.22 -16.27
CA LYS A 76 -3.13 1.23 -15.31
C LYS A 76 -3.02 1.72 -13.87
N MET A 77 -1.86 2.22 -13.45
CA MET A 77 -1.66 2.74 -12.08
C MET A 77 -2.61 3.91 -11.80
N PHE A 78 -2.72 4.84 -12.74
CA PHE A 78 -3.64 5.98 -12.59
C PHE A 78 -5.09 5.51 -12.44
N ALA A 79 -5.54 4.57 -13.28
CA ALA A 79 -6.88 4.01 -13.18
C ALA A 79 -7.11 3.26 -11.84
N GLU A 80 -6.10 2.58 -11.30
CA GLU A 80 -6.18 1.93 -9.98
C GLU A 80 -6.32 2.95 -8.84
N VAL A 81 -5.60 4.07 -8.89
CA VAL A 81 -5.75 5.18 -7.91
C VAL A 81 -7.14 5.82 -7.99
N VAL A 82 -7.65 6.06 -9.20
CA VAL A 82 -9.02 6.60 -9.40
C VAL A 82 -10.07 5.62 -8.87
N LYS A 83 -9.92 4.31 -9.14
CA LYS A 83 -10.81 3.27 -8.61
C LYS A 83 -10.78 3.21 -7.08
N LEU A 84 -9.60 3.31 -6.46
CA LEU A 84 -9.45 3.36 -5.01
C LEU A 84 -10.22 4.53 -4.42
N ARG A 85 -10.04 5.72 -4.98
CA ARG A 85 -10.70 6.94 -4.49
C ARG A 85 -12.22 6.86 -4.69
N TRP A 86 -12.69 6.33 -5.82
CA TRP A 86 -14.13 6.14 -6.03
C TRP A 86 -14.72 5.08 -5.09
N GLY A 87 -14.02 3.96 -4.90
CA GLY A 87 -14.45 2.84 -4.07
C GLY A 87 -14.63 3.21 -2.60
N TYR A 88 -13.74 4.04 -2.05
CA TYR A 88 -13.79 4.46 -0.64
C TYR A 88 -14.45 5.82 -0.39
N GLU A 89 -14.36 6.78 -1.31
CA GLU A 89 -14.80 8.18 -1.08
C GLU A 89 -15.97 8.62 -1.99
N GLY A 90 -16.12 8.02 -3.18
CA GLY A 90 -17.03 8.48 -4.23
C GLY A 90 -18.39 7.79 -4.29
N GLY A 91 -18.69 6.86 -3.38
CA GLY A 91 -19.95 6.11 -3.34
C GLY A 91 -19.85 4.61 -3.63
N GLY A 92 -18.66 4.00 -3.53
CA GLY A 92 -18.50 2.55 -3.56
C GLY A 92 -18.75 1.87 -2.20
N ASP A 93 -19.14 0.60 -2.21
CA ASP A 93 -19.39 -0.20 -1.01
C ASP A 93 -18.10 -0.83 -0.40
N TRP A 94 -16.93 -0.24 -0.65
CA TRP A 94 -15.67 -0.81 -0.20
C TRP A 94 -15.48 -0.56 1.29
N LYS A 95 -15.38 -1.65 2.06
CA LYS A 95 -15.29 -1.59 3.51
C LYS A 95 -13.84 -1.78 3.95
N ILE A 96 -13.40 -0.95 4.89
CA ILE A 96 -12.13 -1.14 5.58
C ILE A 96 -12.39 -2.16 6.71
N PRO A 97 -11.62 -3.26 6.79
CA PRO A 97 -11.73 -4.19 7.91
C PRO A 97 -11.47 -3.45 9.23
N SER A 98 -12.31 -3.68 10.24
CA SER A 98 -12.12 -3.12 11.57
C SER A 98 -10.92 -3.75 12.26
N LEU A 99 -10.21 -2.97 13.08
CA LEU A 99 -9.19 -3.50 13.98
C LEU A 99 -9.79 -4.58 14.89
N PRO A 100 -9.08 -5.69 15.16
CA PRO A 100 -9.47 -6.63 16.21
C PRO A 100 -9.53 -5.88 17.54
N SER A 101 -10.57 -6.13 18.35
CA SER A 101 -10.74 -5.50 19.67
C SER A 101 -9.61 -5.84 20.67
N ALA A 102 -8.69 -6.73 20.30
CA ALA A 102 -7.52 -7.12 21.08
C ALA A 102 -6.25 -6.94 20.23
N GLY A 103 -5.36 -6.04 20.69
CA GLY A 103 -3.92 -6.14 20.40
C GLY A 103 -3.39 -5.49 19.12
N LEU A 104 -3.45 -4.16 19.03
CA LEU A 104 -2.39 -3.38 18.34
C LEU A 104 -1.76 -2.31 19.27
N GLY A 105 -2.03 -2.41 20.57
CA GLY A 105 -1.26 -1.71 21.60
C GLY A 105 -0.05 -2.57 21.97
N GLY A 106 1.02 -2.44 21.20
CA GLY A 106 2.34 -2.96 21.54
C GLY A 106 3.31 -1.80 21.62
N ASP A 107 3.45 -1.27 22.83
CA ASP A 107 4.69 -0.75 23.42
C ASP A 107 5.39 0.41 22.69
N ALA A 108 4.80 1.60 22.79
CA ALA A 108 5.55 2.85 22.72
C ALA A 108 6.03 3.26 24.13
N ASN A 109 6.87 2.44 24.76
CA ASN A 109 7.77 2.82 25.87
C ASN A 109 8.62 1.62 26.33
N SER A 110 9.83 1.49 25.76
CA SER A 110 11.03 0.93 26.42
C SER A 110 12.26 1.16 25.55
#